data_AF-A0A812F2W6-F1
#
_entry.id   AF-A0A812F2W6-F1
#
_cell.length_a   1.000
_cell.length_b   1.000
_cell.length_c   1.000
_cell.angle_alpha   90.00
_cell.angle_beta   90.00
_cell.angle_gamma   90.00
#
_symmetry.space_group_name_H-M   'P 1'
#
loop_
_entity.id
_entity.type
_entity.pdbx_description
1 polymer ?
#
loop_
_entity_poly.entity_id
_entity_poly.type
_entity_poly.pdbx_seq_one_letter_code
_entity_poly.pdbx_strand_id
1 'polypeptide(L)'
;MGGDKKKSAAQMEKSQESDKKKESGGKKDKKQEKQEKKAEITVIVNEDQALKLIKSNNFITATELARQTGVKISTANACLVGLLKKGAVKRAGGFSGHWIYQPTS
;
A
#
# COMPACT_ATOMS: atom_id res chain seq x y z
N MET A 1 11.95 -48.44 29.68
CA MET A 1 12.49 -47.24 29.02
C MET A 1 11.35 -46.51 28.33
N GLY A 2 10.78 -45.49 28.97
CA GLY A 2 9.70 -44.68 28.39
C GLY A 2 9.82 -43.26 28.92
N GLY A 3 10.70 -42.48 28.29
CA GLY A 3 10.93 -41.08 28.67
C GLY A 3 9.90 -40.19 28.00
N ASP A 4 8.94 -39.70 28.78
CA ASP A 4 8.06 -38.60 28.39
C ASP A 4 8.90 -37.35 28.09
N LYS A 5 9.12 -37.09 26.81
CA LYS A 5 9.69 -35.82 26.34
C LYS A 5 8.66 -34.73 26.61
N LYS A 6 8.88 -33.96 27.69
CA LYS A 6 8.16 -32.70 27.93
C LYS A 6 8.28 -31.82 26.67
N LYS A 7 7.16 -31.57 26.00
CA LYS A 7 7.09 -30.58 24.92
C LYS A 7 7.46 -29.21 25.51
N SER A 8 8.36 -28.52 24.82
CA SER A 8 8.81 -27.18 25.18
C SER A 8 7.65 -26.17 25.13
N ALA A 9 7.66 -25.16 26.01
CA ALA A 9 6.60 -24.15 26.17
C ALA A 9 6.20 -23.47 24.85
N ALA A 10 7.11 -23.38 23.88
CA ALA A 10 6.87 -22.83 22.55
C ALA A 10 5.88 -23.62 21.67
N GLN A 11 5.61 -24.91 21.99
CA GLN A 11 4.59 -25.70 21.29
C GLN A 11 3.21 -25.67 21.96
N MET A 12 3.09 -25.22 23.22
CA MET A 12 1.78 -25.12 23.89
C MET A 12 0.99 -23.90 23.43
N GLU A 13 1.64 -22.82 22.99
CA GLU A 13 0.93 -21.65 22.45
C GLU A 13 0.26 -21.94 21.10
N LYS A 14 0.75 -22.92 20.34
CA LYS A 14 0.20 -23.28 19.02
C LYS A 14 -0.95 -24.30 19.08
N SER A 15 -1.35 -24.74 20.27
CA SER A 15 -2.45 -25.70 20.46
C SER A 15 -3.62 -25.15 21.28
N GLN A 16 -3.63 -23.85 21.62
CA GLN A 16 -4.78 -23.21 22.28
C GLN A 16 -5.79 -22.57 21.32
N GLU A 17 -5.53 -22.51 20.01
CA GLU A 17 -6.46 -21.87 19.06
C GLU A 17 -7.30 -22.85 18.24
N SER A 18 -7.19 -24.16 18.49
CA SER A 18 -7.91 -25.18 17.68
C SER A 18 -9.17 -25.76 18.32
N ASP A 19 -9.37 -25.61 19.64
CA ASP A 19 -10.42 -26.35 20.35
C ASP A 19 -11.14 -25.50 21.41
N LYS A 20 -12.06 -24.63 20.97
CA LYS A 20 -13.18 -24.17 21.82
C LYS A 20 -14.38 -23.70 20.98
N LYS A 21 -14.99 -24.65 20.28
CA LYS A 21 -16.39 -24.55 19.85
C LYS A 21 -17.28 -24.81 21.08
N LYS A 22 -17.96 -23.78 21.60
CA LYS A 22 -19.41 -23.76 21.97
C LYS A 22 -19.73 -22.73 23.06
N GLU A 23 -20.71 -21.90 22.71
CA GLU A 23 -21.80 -21.42 23.58
C GLU A 23 -21.45 -20.37 24.63
N SER A 24 -21.75 -19.09 24.32
CA SER A 24 -22.70 -18.26 25.08
C SER A 24 -22.56 -16.77 24.72
N GLY A 25 -23.68 -16.16 24.33
CA GLY A 25 -24.04 -14.77 24.62
C GLY A 25 -23.14 -13.64 24.12
N GLY A 26 -23.57 -12.95 23.05
CA GLY A 26 -23.03 -11.63 22.74
C GLY A 26 -23.43 -11.07 21.39
N LYS A 27 -24.65 -10.51 21.27
CA LYS A 27 -24.98 -9.58 20.19
C LYS A 27 -24.02 -8.38 20.24
N LYS A 28 -22.96 -8.37 19.43
CA LYS A 28 -22.22 -7.15 19.04
C LYS A 28 -21.24 -7.38 17.89
N ASP A 29 -21.64 -8.11 16.85
CA ASP A 29 -20.90 -8.12 15.58
C ASP A 29 -21.19 -6.83 14.80
N LYS A 30 -20.57 -5.74 15.24
CA LYS A 30 -20.23 -4.62 14.35
C LYS A 30 -19.02 -5.06 13.53
N LYS A 31 -19.21 -6.07 12.68
CA LYS A 31 -18.24 -6.48 11.67
C LYS A 31 -18.19 -5.33 10.67
N GLN A 32 -17.29 -4.38 10.94
CA GLN A 32 -16.93 -3.32 10.01
C GLN A 32 -16.47 -4.03 8.74
N GLU A 33 -17.40 -4.08 7.80
CA GLU A 33 -17.16 -4.27 6.39
C GLU A 33 -16.02 -3.32 6.04
N LYS A 34 -14.81 -3.88 5.95
CA LYS A 34 -13.66 -3.20 5.39
C LYS A 34 -14.01 -3.02 3.92
N GLN A 35 -14.78 -1.98 3.64
CA GLN A 35 -15.01 -1.43 2.32
C GLN A 35 -13.64 -1.01 1.81
N GLU A 36 -12.92 -1.98 1.26
CA GLU A 36 -11.97 -1.71 0.19
C GLU A 36 -12.82 -1.15 -0.94
N LYS A 37 -13.05 0.17 -0.87
CA LYS A 37 -13.55 0.96 -1.98
C LYS A 37 -12.56 0.71 -3.11
N LYS A 38 -12.87 -0.26 -3.96
CA LYS A 38 -12.20 -0.49 -5.22
C LYS A 38 -12.40 0.80 -6.00
N ALA A 39 -11.45 1.72 -5.87
CA ALA A 39 -11.44 2.96 -6.60
C ALA A 39 -11.59 2.59 -8.07
N GLU A 40 -12.52 3.23 -8.78
CA GLU A 40 -12.67 3.07 -10.22
C GLU A 40 -11.35 3.49 -10.87
N ILE A 41 -10.56 2.48 -11.24
CA ILE A 41 -9.17 2.68 -11.63
C ILE A 41 -9.17 3.23 -13.06
N THR A 42 -8.97 4.53 -13.19
CA THR A 42 -8.89 5.18 -14.50
C THR A 42 -7.52 4.93 -15.10
N VAL A 43 -7.47 4.42 -16.33
CA VAL A 43 -6.19 4.09 -17.01
C VAL A 43 -5.54 5.34 -17.62
N ILE A 44 -6.32 6.41 -17.83
CA ILE A 44 -5.89 7.65 -18.46
C ILE A 44 -5.34 8.60 -17.40
N VAL A 45 -4.08 9.00 -17.56
CA VAL A 45 -3.48 10.07 -16.75
C VAL A 45 -3.83 11.40 -17.39
N ASN A 46 -4.43 12.29 -16.61
CA ASN A 46 -4.60 13.68 -17.00
C ASN A 46 -3.29 14.43 -16.69
N GLU A 47 -2.45 14.64 -17.71
CA GLU A 47 -1.10 15.22 -17.55
C GLU A 47 -1.14 16.58 -16.81
N ASP A 48 -2.16 17.40 -17.07
CA ASP A 48 -2.34 18.70 -16.41
C ASP A 48 -2.58 18.57 -14.90
N GLN A 49 -3.33 17.55 -14.47
CA GLN A 49 -3.55 17.29 -13.05
C GLN A 49 -2.27 16.77 -12.39
N ALA A 50 -1.53 15.89 -13.07
CA ALA A 50 -0.25 15.40 -12.59
C ALA A 50 0.75 16.56 -12.39
N LEU A 51 0.85 17.47 -13.36
CA LEU A 51 1.74 18.64 -13.27
C LEU A 51 1.36 19.59 -12.14
N LYS A 52 0.05 19.83 -11.91
CA LYS A 52 -0.42 20.65 -10.78
C LYS A 52 -0.03 20.03 -9.44
N LEU A 53 -0.22 18.72 -9.27
CA LEU A 53 0.10 17.99 -8.05
C LEU A 53 1.62 17.90 -7.81
N ILE A 54 2.39 17.70 -8.88
CA ILE A 54 3.85 17.70 -8.82
C ILE A 54 4.38 19.08 -8.43
N LYS A 55 3.76 20.16 -8.88
CA LYS A 55 4.15 21.53 -8.49
C LYS A 55 3.71 21.90 -7.08
N SER A 56 2.58 21.39 -6.60
CA SER A 56 2.11 21.66 -5.24
C SER A 56 2.93 20.92 -4.17
N ASN A 57 3.52 19.78 -4.54
CA ASN A 57 4.30 18.96 -3.63
C ASN A 57 5.81 19.11 -3.87
N ASN A 58 6.56 19.41 -2.81
CA ASN A 58 8.03 19.46 -2.87
C ASN A 58 8.66 18.10 -3.23
N PHE A 59 7.99 17.00 -2.87
CA PHE A 59 8.42 15.63 -3.18
C PHE A 59 7.19 14.79 -3.51
N ILE A 60 7.32 13.91 -4.50
CA ILE A 60 6.24 13.04 -4.94
C ILE A 60 6.74 11.65 -5.32
N THR A 61 5.92 10.65 -5.03
CA THR A 61 6.15 9.25 -5.41
C THR A 61 5.09 8.78 -6.39
N ALA A 62 5.39 7.72 -7.16
CA ALA A 62 4.42 7.13 -8.08
C ALA A 62 3.13 6.66 -7.36
N THR A 63 3.28 6.16 -6.12
CA THR A 63 2.15 5.72 -5.29
C THR A 63 1.27 6.88 -4.86
N GLU A 64 1.87 8.00 -4.45
CA GLU A 64 1.13 9.19 -4.04
C GLU A 64 0.38 9.79 -5.24
N LEU A 65 1.06 9.93 -6.38
CA LEU A 65 0.46 10.44 -7.61
C LEU A 65 -0.71 9.56 -8.07
N ALA A 66 -0.54 8.23 -8.01
CA ALA A 66 -1.61 7.28 -8.30
C ALA A 66 -2.82 7.44 -7.37
N ARG A 67 -2.58 7.62 -6.06
CA ARG A 67 -3.66 7.78 -5.08
C ARG A 67 -4.43 9.09 -5.25
N GLN A 68 -3.73 10.17 -5.60
CA GLN A 68 -4.33 11.50 -5.79
C GLN A 68 -5.11 11.60 -7.11
N THR A 69 -4.62 10.96 -8.17
CA THR A 69 -5.24 11.02 -9.50
C THR A 69 -6.20 9.87 -9.79
N GLY A 70 -6.25 8.84 -8.93
CA GLY A 70 -7.09 7.66 -9.14
C GLY A 70 -6.64 6.76 -10.29
N VAL A 71 -5.38 6.89 -10.73
CA VAL A 71 -4.82 6.12 -11.85
C VAL A 71 -4.01 4.91 -11.38
N LYS A 72 -3.76 3.97 -12.30
CA LYS A 72 -2.84 2.84 -12.03
C LYS A 72 -1.44 3.35 -11.69
N ILE A 73 -0.80 2.72 -10.70
CA ILE A 73 0.60 2.99 -10.31
C ILE A 73 1.54 2.87 -11.51
N SER A 74 1.28 1.92 -12.42
CA SER A 74 2.05 1.78 -13.67
C SER A 74 1.98 3.03 -14.54
N THR A 75 0.79 3.59 -14.74
CA THR A 75 0.61 4.81 -15.55
C THR A 75 1.21 6.03 -14.86
N ALA A 76 1.07 6.14 -13.53
CA ALA A 76 1.73 7.18 -12.73
C ALA A 76 3.26 7.12 -12.87
N ASN A 77 3.85 5.92 -12.81
CA ASN A 77 5.28 5.73 -13.00
C ASN A 77 5.73 6.09 -14.42
N ALA A 78 4.98 5.67 -15.44
CA ALA A 78 5.26 6.03 -16.84
C ALA A 78 5.21 7.56 -17.05
N CYS A 79 4.24 8.24 -16.43
CA CYS A 79 4.14 9.69 -16.46
C CYS A 79 5.36 10.36 -15.81
N LEU A 80 5.74 9.95 -14.60
CA LEU A 80 6.92 10.50 -13.90
C LEU A 80 8.23 10.27 -14.68
N VAL A 81 8.41 9.10 -15.28
CA VAL A 81 9.55 8.81 -16.15
C VAL A 81 9.52 9.69 -17.41
N GLY A 82 8.36 9.92 -18.00
CA GLY A 82 8.18 10.84 -19.13
C GLY A 82 8.53 12.28 -18.76
N LEU A 83 8.06 12.75 -17.60
CA LEU A 83 8.37 14.09 -17.07
C LEU A 83 9.86 14.24 -16.72
N LEU A 84 10.51 13.15 -16.29
CA LEU A 84 11.95 13.15 -16.05
C LEU A 84 12.73 13.33 -17.35
N LYS A 85 12.31 12.68 -18.45
CA LYS A 85 12.89 12.90 -19.78
C LYS A 85 12.65 14.31 -20.30
N LYS A 86 11.49 14.90 -20.00
CA LYS A 86 11.14 16.30 -20.35
C LYS A 86 11.87 17.34 -19.46
N GLY A 87 12.55 16.92 -18.38
CA GLY A 87 13.25 17.81 -17.46
C GLY A 87 12.36 18.52 -16.44
N ALA A 88 11.06 18.18 -16.36
CA ALA A 88 10.11 18.80 -15.42
C ALA A 88 10.28 18.29 -13.98
N VAL A 89 10.84 17.09 -13.80
CA VAL A 89 11.11 16.49 -12.49
C VAL A 89 12.51 15.90 -12.44
N LYS A 90 13.12 15.95 -11.25
CA LYS A 90 14.40 15.31 -10.94
C LYS A 90 14.20 14.19 -9.93
N ARG A 91 15.09 13.19 -9.93
CA ARG A 91 15.14 12.20 -8.84
C ARG A 91 15.84 12.85 -7.64
N ALA A 92 15.11 13.01 -6.55
CA ALA A 92 15.67 13.50 -5.29
C ALA A 92 16.34 12.37 -4.49
N GLY A 93 15.90 11.13 -4.68
CA GLY A 93 16.45 9.97 -4.00
C GLY A 93 15.57 8.73 -4.17
N GLY A 94 15.81 7.74 -3.31
CA GLY A 94 15.06 6.49 -3.29
C GLY A 94 15.89 5.28 -3.73
N PHE A 95 15.23 4.12 -3.79
CA PHE A 95 15.81 2.84 -4.18
C PHE A 95 15.05 2.27 -5.39
N SER A 96 15.60 1.24 -6.03
CA SER A 96 14.93 0.55 -7.13
C SER A 96 13.49 0.17 -6.78
N GLY A 97 12.55 0.67 -7.58
CA GLY A 97 11.09 0.49 -7.37
C GLY A 97 10.42 1.60 -6.55
N HIS A 98 11.16 2.34 -5.72
CA HIS A 98 10.65 3.41 -4.86
C HIS A 98 11.47 4.68 -5.06
N TRP A 99 11.26 5.33 -6.20
CA TRP A 99 11.88 6.61 -6.52
C TRP A 99 11.08 7.77 -5.96
N ILE A 100 11.81 8.73 -5.39
CA ILE A 100 11.26 10.00 -4.94
C ILE A 100 11.62 11.05 -5.99
N TYR A 101 10.61 11.68 -6.55
CA TYR A 101 10.73 12.73 -7.53
C TYR A 101 10.53 14.08 -6.86
N GLN A 102 11.25 15.09 -7.34
CA GLN A 102 11.10 16.47 -6.93
C GLN A 102 10.83 17.31 -8.19
N PRO A 103 9.89 18.27 -8.16
CA PRO A 103 9.75 19.24 -9.23
C PRO A 103 11.04 20.06 -9.40
N THR A 104 11.47 20.24 -10.63
CA THR A 104 12.34 21.36 -10.99
C THR A 104 11.40 22.56 -11.08
N SER A 105 11.36 23.40 -10.04
CA SER A 105 10.61 24.67 -10.06
C SER A 105 10.94 25.51 -11.29
#